data_AF-A0A9W7DQ48-F1
#
_entry.id   AF-A0A9W7DQ48-F1
#
_cell.length_a   1.000
_cell.length_b   1.000
_cell.length_c   1.000
_cell.angle_alpha   90.00
_cell.angle_beta   90.00
_cell.angle_gamma   90.00
#
_symmetry.space_group_name_H-M   'P 1'
#
loop_
_entity.id
_entity.type
_entity.pdbx_description
1 polymer ?
#
loop_
_entity_poly.entity_id
_entity_poly.type
_entity_poly.pdbx_seq_one_letter_code
_entity_poly.pdbx_strand_id
1 'polypeptide(L)'
;MLRSLQNQFIQLKLQKKTDKVIMDTGLWSLSRHPNYLGEILFWWGMYFFGVGYAETWIISGPIAITLLFFFVSVKLMEDRQENNKGELFRNYKRKVGSGIILLPPSVNAWLGKKLYGEIVDTEKEKESLN
;
A
#
# COMPACT_ATOMS: atom_id res chain seq x y z
N MET A 1 13.99 17.42 -2.98
CA MET A 1 14.30 15.98 -3.13
C MET A 1 13.04 15.11 -3.25
N LEU A 2 12.06 15.13 -2.32
CA LEU A 2 10.84 14.31 -2.45
C LEU A 2 9.96 14.68 -3.66
N ARG A 3 9.78 15.97 -3.94
CA ARG A 3 9.01 16.45 -5.10
C ARG A 3 9.62 16.05 -6.45
N SER A 4 10.95 15.97 -6.55
CA SER A 4 11.63 15.57 -7.80
C SER A 4 11.42 14.09 -8.11
N LEU A 5 11.43 13.22 -7.10
CA LEU A 5 11.16 11.78 -7.27
C LEU A 5 9.70 11.51 -7.67
N GLN A 6 8.75 12.22 -7.07
CA GLN A 6 7.34 12.11 -7.46
C GLN A 6 7.12 12.56 -8.91
N ASN A 7 7.72 13.67 -9.30
CA ASN A 7 7.63 14.16 -10.68
C ASN A 7 8.23 13.16 -11.67
N GLN A 8 9.36 12.53 -11.35
CA GLN A 8 9.94 11.47 -12.17
C GLN A 8 9.01 10.26 -12.31
N PHE A 9 8.38 9.81 -11.21
CA PHE A 9 7.42 8.72 -11.27
C PHE A 9 6.22 9.04 -12.16
N ILE A 10 5.69 10.27 -12.07
CA ILE A 10 4.59 10.73 -12.93
C ILE A 10 5.01 10.68 -14.41
N GLN A 11 6.21 11.16 -14.75
CA GLN A 11 6.71 11.11 -16.13
C GLN A 11 6.85 9.68 -16.65
N LEU A 12 7.35 8.75 -15.83
CA LEU A 12 7.44 7.34 -16.19
C LEU A 12 6.06 6.69 -16.37
N LYS A 13 5.08 7.10 -15.56
CA LYS A 13 3.68 6.66 -15.71
C LYS A 13 3.06 7.14 -17.02
N LEU A 14 3.32 8.40 -17.41
CA LEU A 14 2.88 8.94 -18.70
C LEU A 14 3.50 8.18 -19.88
N GLN A 15 4.74 7.73 -19.74
CA GLN A 15 5.45 6.93 -20.74
C GLN A 15 5.12 5.42 -20.70
N LYS A 16 4.22 4.98 -19.80
CA LYS A 16 3.91 3.55 -19.55
C LYS A 16 5.14 2.70 -19.17
N LYS A 17 6.20 3.31 -18.64
CA LYS A 17 7.43 2.62 -18.19
C LYS A 17 7.46 2.45 -16.67
N THR A 18 6.42 1.85 -16.10
CA THR A 18 6.28 1.70 -14.64
C THR A 18 6.64 0.33 -14.09
N ASP A 19 6.96 -0.63 -14.96
CA ASP A 19 7.11 -2.04 -14.59
C ASP A 19 8.29 -2.28 -13.65
N LYS A 20 9.25 -1.35 -13.64
CA LYS A 20 10.44 -1.41 -12.79
C LYS A 20 10.49 -0.37 -11.67
N VAL A 21 9.40 0.37 -11.44
CA VAL A 21 9.40 1.46 -10.46
C VAL A 21 8.28 1.32 -9.44
N ILE A 22 8.62 1.51 -8.17
CA ILE A 22 7.70 1.52 -7.05
C ILE A 22 7.75 2.90 -6.39
N MET A 23 6.57 3.41 -6.06
CA MET A 23 6.46 4.63 -5.25
C MET A 23 6.49 4.21 -3.79
N ASP A 24 7.59 4.49 -3.11
CA ASP A 24 7.83 4.14 -1.71
C ASP A 24 8.14 5.38 -0.85
N THR A 25 7.72 6.55 -1.31
CA THR A 25 7.94 7.85 -0.66
C THR A 25 6.62 8.53 -0.28
N GLY A 26 6.67 9.48 0.66
CA GLY A 26 5.48 10.17 1.16
C GLY A 26 4.55 9.21 1.91
N LEU A 27 3.25 9.25 1.65
CA LEU A 27 2.29 8.35 2.31
C LEU A 27 2.54 6.87 2.03
N TRP A 28 3.14 6.56 0.88
CA TRP A 28 3.48 5.19 0.47
C TRP A 28 4.67 4.61 1.25
N SER A 29 5.43 5.42 2.00
CA SER A 29 6.41 4.89 2.95
C SER A 29 5.78 4.47 4.29
N LEU A 30 4.55 4.92 4.56
CA LEU A 30 3.82 4.67 5.82
C LEU A 30 2.80 3.54 5.69
N SER A 31 2.27 3.32 4.49
CA SER A 31 1.29 2.28 4.18
C SER A 31 1.40 1.92 2.70
N ARG A 32 1.14 0.66 2.33
CA ARG A 32 1.13 0.26 0.91
C ARG A 32 -0.08 0.81 0.15
N HIS A 33 -1.21 1.01 0.84
CA HIS A 33 -2.48 1.46 0.28
C HIS A 33 -3.08 2.62 1.08
N PRO A 34 -2.40 3.78 1.18
CA PRO A 34 -2.90 4.92 1.96
C PRO A 34 -4.24 5.45 1.42
N ASN A 35 -4.49 5.29 0.11
CA ASN A 35 -5.75 5.67 -0.52
C ASN A 35 -6.95 4.85 0.01
N TYR A 36 -6.74 3.57 0.33
CA TYR A 36 -7.82 2.72 0.86
C TYR A 36 -8.20 3.14 2.28
N LEU A 37 -7.22 3.59 3.08
CA LEU A 37 -7.51 4.18 4.37
C LEU A 37 -8.34 5.46 4.21
N GLY A 38 -8.00 6.32 3.25
CA GLY A 38 -8.78 7.53 2.95
C GLY A 38 -10.24 7.23 2.60
N GLU A 39 -10.47 6.23 1.75
CA GLU A 39 -11.81 5.78 1.39
C GLU A 39 -12.59 5.24 2.61
N ILE A 40 -11.96 4.39 3.42
CA ILE A 40 -12.58 3.88 4.66
C ILE A 40 -12.95 5.05 5.58
N LEU A 41 -12.02 5.97 5.84
CA LEU A 41 -12.27 7.14 6.68
C LEU A 41 -13.38 8.05 6.13
N PHE A 42 -13.47 8.19 4.80
CA PHE A 42 -14.54 8.94 4.15
C PHE A 42 -15.92 8.33 4.44
N TRP A 43 -16.08 7.01 4.26
CA TRP A 43 -17.35 6.33 4.54
C TRP A 43 -17.73 6.36 6.02
N TRP A 44 -16.75 6.20 6.92
CA TRP A 44 -16.99 6.36 8.36
C TRP A 44 -17.33 7.81 8.72
N GLY A 45 -16.69 8.80 8.10
CA GLY A 45 -17.00 10.22 8.29
C GLY A 45 -18.43 10.56 7.85
N MET A 46 -18.85 10.07 6.68
CA MET A 46 -20.23 10.21 6.19
C MET A 46 -21.24 9.57 7.15
N TYR A 47 -20.93 8.38 7.67
CA TYR A 47 -21.78 7.73 8.67
C TYR A 47 -21.91 8.58 9.94
N PHE A 48 -20.81 9.07 10.52
CA PHE A 48 -20.86 9.91 11.72
C PHE A 48 -21.58 11.24 11.51
N PHE A 49 -21.53 11.79 10.30
CA PHE A 49 -22.28 13.01 9.97
C PHE A 49 -23.80 12.78 9.99
N GLY A 50 -24.25 11.60 9.56
CA GLY A 50 -25.67 11.27 9.44
C GLY A 50 -26.26 10.48 10.62
N VAL A 51 -25.45 9.88 11.49
CA VAL A 51 -25.88 8.89 12.50
C VAL A 51 -26.98 9.39 13.45
N GLY A 52 -27.05 10.70 13.72
CA GLY A 52 -28.09 11.28 14.57
C GLY A 52 -29.49 11.32 13.95
N TYR A 53 -29.59 11.20 12.63
CA TYR A 53 -30.84 11.25 11.85
C TYR A 53 -31.10 9.97 11.04
N ALA A 54 -30.12 9.09 10.98
CA ALA A 54 -30.11 7.88 10.19
C ALA A 54 -30.66 6.68 10.97
N GLU A 55 -31.31 5.77 10.27
CA GLU A 55 -31.63 4.46 10.81
C GLU A 55 -30.37 3.66 11.14
N THR A 56 -30.43 2.86 12.21
CA THR A 56 -29.26 2.14 12.77
C THR A 56 -28.61 1.16 11.79
N TRP A 57 -29.36 0.62 10.82
CA TRP A 57 -28.81 -0.29 9.81
C TRP A 57 -27.85 0.39 8.82
N ILE A 58 -27.82 1.72 8.74
CA ILE A 58 -26.94 2.47 7.84
C ILE A 58 -25.45 2.23 8.17
N ILE A 59 -25.12 1.81 9.40
CA ILE A 59 -23.78 1.37 9.77
C ILE A 59 -23.27 0.18 8.92
N SER A 60 -24.17 -0.60 8.32
CA SER A 60 -23.79 -1.70 7.41
C SER A 60 -22.97 -1.22 6.21
N GLY A 61 -23.17 0.02 5.74
CA GLY A 61 -22.41 0.61 4.64
C GLY A 61 -20.90 0.73 4.91
N PRO A 62 -20.47 1.53 5.91
CA PRO A 62 -19.06 1.64 6.27
C PRO A 62 -18.45 0.31 6.74
N ILE A 63 -19.23 -0.59 7.35
CA ILE A 63 -18.75 -1.94 7.68
C ILE A 63 -18.48 -2.73 6.40
N ALA A 64 -19.43 -2.80 5.46
CA ALA A 64 -19.32 -3.56 4.23
C ALA A 64 -18.13 -3.09 3.38
N ILE A 65 -17.95 -1.76 3.22
CA ILE A 65 -16.81 -1.23 2.46
C ILE A 65 -15.49 -1.52 3.15
N THR A 66 -15.44 -1.46 4.49
CA THR A 66 -14.24 -1.81 5.26
C THR A 66 -13.87 -3.27 5.02
N LEU A 67 -14.83 -4.20 5.15
CA LEU A 67 -14.60 -5.63 4.90
C LEU A 67 -14.14 -5.88 3.46
N LEU A 68 -14.76 -5.23 2.47
CA LEU A 68 -14.36 -5.35 1.07
C LEU A 68 -12.88 -4.97 0.87
N PHE A 69 -12.43 -3.86 1.46
CA PHE A 69 -11.05 -3.42 1.32
C PHE A 69 -10.06 -4.40 1.96
N PHE A 70 -10.34 -4.85 3.19
CA PHE A 70 -9.44 -5.74 3.92
C PHE A 70 -9.37 -7.15 3.30
N PHE A 71 -10.49 -7.71 2.87
CA PHE A 71 -10.55 -9.11 2.43
C PHE A 71 -10.38 -9.31 0.92
N VAL A 72 -10.78 -8.32 0.11
CA VAL A 72 -10.79 -8.47 -1.35
C VAL A 72 -9.81 -7.52 -2.01
N SER A 73 -10.00 -6.20 -1.84
CA SER A 73 -9.30 -5.20 -2.64
C SER A 73 -7.79 -5.19 -2.41
N VAL A 74 -7.34 -5.28 -1.15
CA VAL A 74 -5.90 -5.32 -0.85
C VAL A 74 -5.26 -6.55 -1.45
N LYS A 75 -5.82 -7.74 -1.21
CA LYS A 75 -5.26 -9.00 -1.73
C LYS A 75 -5.15 -8.98 -3.25
N LEU A 76 -6.23 -8.64 -3.94
CA LEU A 76 -6.26 -8.60 -5.41
C LEU A 76 -5.24 -7.60 -5.98
N MET A 77 -5.09 -6.44 -5.34
CA MET A 77 -4.13 -5.42 -5.79
C MET A 77 -2.69 -5.86 -5.52
N GLU A 78 -2.39 -6.42 -4.34
CA GLU A 78 -1.06 -6.92 -4.01
C GLU A 78 -0.64 -8.06 -4.94
N ASP A 79 -1.52 -9.02 -5.20
CA ASP A 79 -1.26 -10.15 -6.11
C ASP A 79 -0.94 -9.63 -7.52
N ARG A 80 -1.68 -8.63 -8.01
CA ARG A 80 -1.42 -7.99 -9.29
C ARG A 80 -0.07 -7.27 -9.33
N GLN A 81 0.31 -6.56 -8.27
CA GLN A 81 1.60 -5.87 -8.21
C GLN A 81 2.76 -6.86 -8.13
N GLU A 82 2.59 -7.94 -7.38
CA GLU A 82 3.58 -9.01 -7.28
C GLU A 82 3.79 -9.71 -8.62
N ASN A 83 2.71 -10.02 -9.35
CA ASN A 83 2.80 -10.60 -10.69
C ASN A 83 3.49 -9.66 -11.70
N ASN A 84 3.24 -8.35 -11.61
CA ASN A 84 3.78 -7.38 -12.56
C ASN A 84 5.22 -6.96 -12.25
N LYS A 85 5.61 -6.90 -10.97
CA LYS A 85 6.89 -6.31 -10.53
C LYS A 85 7.82 -7.30 -9.81
N GLY A 86 7.33 -8.49 -9.49
CA GLY A 86 8.10 -9.57 -8.87
C GLY A 86 8.83 -9.14 -7.60
N GLU A 87 10.15 -9.38 -7.57
CA GLU A 87 10.99 -9.15 -6.40
C GLU A 87 11.01 -7.68 -5.94
N LEU A 88 10.86 -6.73 -6.87
CA LEU A 88 10.78 -5.31 -6.52
C LEU A 88 9.62 -5.05 -5.55
N PHE A 89 8.45 -5.63 -5.82
CA PHE A 89 7.29 -5.45 -4.96
C PHE A 89 7.39 -6.25 -3.67
N ARG A 90 8.00 -7.44 -3.69
CA ARG A 90 8.29 -8.19 -2.46
C ARG A 90 9.23 -7.40 -1.53
N ASN A 91 10.28 -6.80 -2.06
CA ASN A 91 11.17 -5.92 -1.30
C ASN A 91 10.42 -4.70 -0.73
N TYR A 92 9.47 -4.14 -1.49
CA TYR A 92 8.60 -3.09 -0.97
C TYR A 92 7.70 -3.58 0.18
N LYS A 93 7.11 -4.78 0.11
CA LYS A 93 6.34 -5.37 1.23
C LYS A 93 7.18 -5.59 2.49
N ARG A 94 8.45 -5.98 2.33
CA ARG A 94 9.40 -6.15 3.43
C ARG A 94 9.80 -4.81 4.06
N LYS A 95 9.91 -3.75 3.27
CA LYS A 95 10.19 -2.39 3.74
C LYS A 95 8.97 -1.74 4.41
N VAL A 96 7.80 -1.87 3.80
CA VAL A 96 6.54 -1.28 4.25
C VAL A 96 5.59 -2.42 4.60
N GLY A 97 5.66 -2.91 5.84
CA GLY A 97 4.89 -4.05 6.31
C GLY A 97 3.38 -3.83 6.40
N SER A 98 2.93 -2.59 6.59
CA SER A 98 1.51 -2.24 6.67
C SER A 98 0.82 -2.17 5.31
N GLY A 99 -0.32 -2.85 5.18
CA GLY A 99 -1.17 -2.78 4.00
C GLY A 99 -1.98 -1.48 3.92
N ILE A 100 -2.81 -1.20 4.94
CA ILE A 100 -3.76 -0.07 4.96
C ILE A 100 -3.36 0.98 6.00
N ILE A 101 -2.97 0.57 7.20
CA ILE A 101 -2.75 1.44 8.36
C ILE A 101 -1.50 2.31 8.15
N LEU A 102 -1.56 3.60 8.48
CA LEU A 102 -0.38 4.45 8.48
C LEU A 102 0.49 4.12 9.71
N LEU A 103 1.62 3.48 9.48
CA LEU A 103 2.59 3.16 10.53
C LEU A 103 3.90 3.93 10.28
N PRO A 104 4.61 4.32 11.35
CA PRO A 104 5.93 4.94 11.20
C PRO A 104 6.92 3.95 10.57
N PRO A 105 7.95 4.44 9.85
CA PRO A 105 8.87 3.58 9.09
C PRO A 105 9.57 2.49 9.90
N SER A 106 9.90 2.74 11.17
CA SER A 106 10.53 1.77 12.06
C SER A 106 9.63 0.56 12.33
N VAL A 107 8.35 0.81 12.61
CA VAL A 107 7.34 -0.23 12.84
C VAL A 107 7.06 -0.99 11.54
N ASN A 108 7.00 -0.28 10.42
CA ASN A 108 6.81 -0.90 9.11
C ASN A 108 7.95 -1.84 8.73
N ALA A 109 9.20 -1.45 8.97
CA ALA A 109 10.36 -2.30 8.71
C ALA A 109 10.37 -3.55 9.61
N TRP A 110 10.07 -3.38 10.91
CA TRP A 110 9.94 -4.50 11.84
C TRP A 110 8.82 -5.46 11.41
N LEU A 111 7.64 -4.91 11.07
CA LEU A 111 6.48 -5.70 10.68
C LEU A 111 6.72 -6.41 9.36
N GLY A 112 7.31 -5.72 8.38
CA GLY A 112 7.63 -6.27 7.07
C GLY A 112 8.64 -7.40 7.17
N LYS A 113 9.68 -7.25 7.98
CA LYS A 113 10.64 -8.33 8.29
C LYS A 113 9.95 -9.54 8.93
N LYS A 114 9.04 -9.29 9.88
CA LYS A 114 8.31 -10.35 10.59
C LYS A 114 7.33 -11.11 9.68
N LEU A 115 6.66 -10.42 8.76
CA LEU A 115 5.62 -11.02 7.91
C LEU A 115 6.16 -11.56 6.58
N TYR A 116 7.20 -10.95 6.01
CA TYR A 116 7.65 -11.19 4.63
C TYR A 116 9.14 -11.51 4.50
N GLY A 117 9.88 -11.58 5.63
CA GLY A 117 11.29 -11.93 5.67
C GLY A 117 12.25 -10.77 5.36
N GLU A 118 13.52 -11.09 5.18
CA GLU A 118 14.60 -10.12 4.93
C GLU A 118 14.58 -9.60 3.49
N ILE A 119 14.98 -8.33 3.32
CA ILE A 119 15.14 -7.72 2.01
C ILE A 119 16.21 -8.48 1.23
N VAL A 120 15.87 -8.90 0.01
CA VAL A 120 16.78 -9.62 -0.87
C VAL A 120 17.49 -8.62 -1.76
N ASP A 121 18.82 -8.60 -1.69
CA ASP A 121 19.65 -7.73 -2.52
C ASP A 121 19.95 -8.43 -3.85
N THR A 122 19.06 -8.21 -4.82
CA THR A 122 19.12 -8.83 -6.16
C THR A 122 20.39 -8.50 -6.96
N GLU A 123 21.14 -7.45 -6.58
CA GLU A 123 22.42 -7.13 -7.24
C GLU A 123 23.56 -8.00 -6.69
N LYS A 124 23.66 -8.13 -5.36
CA LYS A 124 24.66 -8.99 -4.71
C LYS A 124 24.49 -10.47 -5.05
N GLU A 125 23.25 -10.95 -5.21
CA GLU A 125 22.97 -12.34 -5.58
C GLU A 125 23.41 -12.67 -7.01
N LYS A 126 23.38 -11.69 -7.93
CA LYS A 126 23.91 -11.86 -9.29
C LYS A 126 25.43 -11.79 -9.36
N GLU A 127 26.05 -11.06 -8.44
CA GLU A 127 27.50 -10.97 -8.30
C GLU A 127 28.11 -12.22 -7.66
N SER A 128 27.38 -12.95 -6.81
CA SER A 128 27.86 -14.19 -6.19
C SER A 128 27.69 -15.44 -7.06
N LEU A 129 26.91 -15.35 -8.14
CA LEU A 129 26.66 -16.42 -9.11
C LEU A 129 27.52 -16.30 -10.39
N ASN A 130 28.33 -15.24 -10.51
CA ASN A 130 29.33 -15.03 -11.57
C ASN A 130 30.74 -15.19 -11.01
#